data_AF-A0A3D5TJH1-F1
#
_entry.id   AF-A0A3D5TJH1-F1
#
_cell.length_a   1.000
_cell.length_b   1.000
_cell.length_c   1.000
_cell.angle_alpha   90.00
_cell.angle_beta   90.00
_cell.angle_gamma   90.00
#
_symmetry.space_group_name_H-M   'P 1'
#
loop_
_entity.id
_entity.type
_entity.pdbx_description
1 polymer ?
#
loop_
_entity_poly.entity_id
_entity_poly.type
_entity_poly.pdbx_seq_one_letter_code
_entity_poly.pdbx_strand_id
1 'polypeptide(L)'
;MINNEIKLAITIKIGYYFLTMRQCEICKKGSRMVGKRKLLRGHYNPTNWTRKQPNLQKTRLPDGRQLLICTRCIRTLAKKASGV
;
A
#
# COMPACT_ATOMS: atom_id res chain seq x y z
N MET A 1 19.60 31.82 5.80
CA MET A 1 20.07 30.49 5.34
C MET A 1 19.51 29.46 6.31
N ILE A 2 18.48 28.71 5.93
CA ILE A 2 17.87 27.71 6.83
C ILE A 2 18.86 26.55 6.95
N ASN A 3 19.42 26.37 8.16
CA ASN A 3 20.49 25.43 8.48
C ASN A 3 20.17 24.00 7.99
N ASN A 4 21.19 23.30 7.52
CA ASN A 4 21.07 21.96 6.92
C ASN A 4 20.42 20.95 7.88
N GLU A 5 20.57 21.15 9.19
CA GLU A 5 19.91 20.35 10.23
C GLU A 5 18.38 20.51 10.24
N ILE A 6 17.87 21.71 9.96
CA ILE A 6 16.43 21.97 9.88
C ILE A 6 15.86 21.30 8.62
N LYS A 7 16.60 21.31 7.49
CA LYS A 7 16.21 20.55 6.29
C LYS A 7 16.18 19.04 6.54
N LEU A 8 17.17 18.50 7.26
CA LEU A 8 17.23 17.09 7.62
C LEU A 8 16.05 16.69 8.54
N ALA A 9 15.77 17.49 9.57
CA ALA A 9 14.65 17.27 10.49
C ALA A 9 13.28 17.39 9.80
N ILE A 10 13.11 18.33 8.86
CA ILE A 10 11.89 18.45 8.05
C ILE A 10 11.73 17.24 7.12
N THR A 11 12.82 16.78 6.47
CA THR A 11 12.79 15.60 5.59
C THR A 11 12.49 14.33 6.39
N ILE A 12 13.08 14.18 7.58
CA ILE A 12 12.82 13.07 8.50
C ILE A 12 11.37 13.13 9.01
N LYS A 13 10.85 14.29 9.41
CA LYS A 13 9.45 14.45 9.85
C LYS A 13 8.45 14.17 8.72
N ILE A 14 8.66 14.71 7.51
CA ILE A 14 7.81 14.44 6.34
C ILE A 14 7.85 12.94 5.99
N GLY A 15 9.04 12.32 6.04
CA GLY A 15 9.20 10.87 5.88
C GLY A 15 8.46 10.06 6.95
N TYR A 16 8.50 10.50 8.22
CA TYR A 16 7.82 9.84 9.34
C TYR A 16 6.29 9.93 9.27
N TYR A 17 5.74 11.05 8.78
CA TYR A 17 4.29 11.20 8.62
C TYR A 17 3.72 10.31 7.49
N PHE A 18 4.49 10.07 6.42
CA PHE A 18 4.07 9.19 5.32
C PHE A 18 4.07 7.68 5.68
N LEU A 19 4.74 7.33 6.79
CA LEU A 19 4.81 5.96 7.34
C LEU A 19 3.56 5.55 8.15
N THR A 20 2.66 6.48 8.47
CA THR A 20 1.52 6.21 9.38
C THR A 20 0.35 5.45 8.72
N MET A 21 0.24 5.46 7.39
CA MET A 21 -0.79 4.70 6.67
C MET A 21 -0.29 3.31 6.27
N ARG A 22 -1.04 2.26 6.64
CA ARG A 22 -0.75 0.87 6.20
C ARG A 22 -0.81 0.78 4.68
N GLN A 23 0.36 0.72 4.06
CA GLN A 23 0.52 0.62 2.61
C GLN A 23 1.55 -0.45 2.26
N CYS A 24 1.46 -1.00 1.06
CA CYS A 24 2.48 -1.89 0.54
C CYS A 24 3.79 -1.13 0.36
N GLU A 25 4.88 -1.60 0.95
CA GLU A 25 6.16 -0.91 0.86
C GLU A 25 6.75 -0.92 -0.56
N ILE A 26 6.39 -1.91 -1.38
CA ILE A 26 6.84 -2.05 -2.77
C ILE A 26 6.00 -1.22 -3.75
N CYS A 27 4.68 -1.42 -3.77
CA CYS A 27 3.81 -0.79 -4.78
C CYS A 27 2.97 0.38 -4.25
N LYS A 28 3.21 0.79 -3.00
CA LYS A 28 2.51 1.89 -2.29
C LYS A 28 0.98 1.78 -2.29
N LYS A 29 0.46 0.57 -2.52
CA LYS A 29 -0.98 0.31 -2.48
C LYS A 29 -1.48 0.48 -1.04
N GLY A 30 -2.30 1.50 -0.83
CA GLY A 30 -3.01 1.76 0.42
C GLY A 30 -4.52 1.53 0.30
N SER A 31 -5.23 1.85 1.37
CA SER A 31 -6.69 1.83 1.41
C SER A 31 -7.30 2.81 0.41
N ARG A 32 -8.45 2.47 -0.18
CA ARG A 32 -9.21 3.42 -1.02
C ARG A 32 -10.71 3.31 -0.77
N MET A 33 -11.42 4.42 -0.97
CA MET A 33 -12.89 4.43 -1.04
C MET A 33 -13.32 3.97 -2.44
N VAL A 34 -14.29 3.07 -2.51
CA VAL A 34 -14.89 2.64 -3.79
C VAL A 34 -16.41 2.65 -3.67
N GLY A 35 -17.08 3.15 -4.70
CA GLY A 35 -18.52 3.04 -4.85
C GLY A 35 -18.91 1.62 -5.22
N LYS A 36 -19.88 1.04 -4.51
CA LYS A 36 -20.49 -0.24 -4.87
C LYS A 36 -21.63 -0.01 -5.86
N ARG A 37 -21.70 -0.82 -6.91
CA ARG A 37 -22.84 -0.87 -7.84
C ARG A 37 -23.57 -2.20 -7.68
N LYS A 38 -24.89 -2.18 -7.78
CA LYS A 38 -25.74 -3.39 -7.77
C LYS A 38 -26.62 -3.36 -9.01
N LEU A 39 -26.72 -4.50 -9.71
CA LEU A 39 -27.63 -4.65 -10.83
C LEU A 39 -29.06 -4.77 -10.30
N LEU A 40 -29.92 -3.83 -10.70
CA LEU A 40 -31.34 -3.79 -10.35
C LEU A 40 -32.12 -3.52 -11.63
N ARG A 41 -33.11 -4.38 -11.93
CA ARG A 41 -34.02 -4.25 -13.09
C ARG A 41 -33.31 -3.87 -14.40
N GLY A 42 -32.18 -4.51 -14.70
CA GLY A 42 -31.42 -4.31 -15.94
C GLY A 42 -30.34 -3.21 -15.91
N HIS A 43 -30.22 -2.41 -14.84
CA HIS A 43 -29.23 -1.33 -14.76
C HIS A 43 -28.36 -1.39 -13.49
N TYR A 44 -27.06 -1.05 -13.62
CA TYR A 44 -26.14 -0.97 -12.49
C TYR A 44 -26.31 0.34 -11.73
N ASN A 45 -27.03 0.31 -10.61
CA ASN A 45 -27.27 1.49 -9.79
C ASN A 45 -26.15 1.66 -8.75
N PRO A 46 -25.56 2.87 -8.58
CA PRO A 46 -24.72 3.18 -7.43
C PRO A 46 -25.47 2.95 -6.12
N THR A 47 -24.78 2.39 -5.13
CA THR A 47 -25.35 2.12 -3.80
C THR A 47 -24.50 2.85 -2.76
N ASN A 48 -23.79 2.11 -1.92
CA ASN A 48 -22.98 2.69 -0.85
C ASN A 48 -21.49 2.75 -1.23
N TRP A 49 -20.80 3.73 -0.65
CA TRP A 49 -19.35 3.79 -0.68
C TRP A 49 -18.78 2.91 0.42
N THR A 50 -17.79 2.10 0.09
CA THR A 50 -17.11 1.23 1.05
C THR A 50 -15.61 1.42 0.95
N ARG A 51 -14.91 1.38 2.09
CA ARG A 51 -13.45 1.37 2.10
C ARG A 51 -12.97 -0.04 1.76
N LYS A 52 -12.06 -0.15 0.79
CA LYS A 52 -11.36 -1.40 0.47
C LYS A 52 -9.91 -1.28 0.88
N GLN A 53 -9.48 -2.27 1.65
CA GLN A 53 -8.11 -2.40 2.12
C GLN A 53 -7.34 -3.37 1.21
N PRO A 54 -6.07 -3.08 0.88
CA PRO A 54 -5.21 -4.06 0.26
C PRO A 54 -4.93 -5.21 1.23
N ASN A 55 -4.83 -6.44 0.71
CA ASN A 55 -4.37 -7.58 1.50
C ASN A 55 -2.85 -7.46 1.72
N LEU A 56 -2.46 -6.81 2.81
CA LEU A 56 -1.08 -6.56 3.23
C LEU A 56 -0.64 -7.59 4.27
N GLN A 57 0.50 -8.24 4.01
CA GLN A 57 1.09 -9.26 4.86
C GLN A 57 2.52 -8.88 5.23
N LYS A 58 2.91 -9.15 6.48
CA LYS A 58 4.30 -9.00 6.92
C LYS A 58 5.12 -10.14 6.34
N THR A 59 6.07 -9.82 5.47
CA THR A 59 6.87 -10.80 4.72
C THR A 59 8.35 -10.61 5.03
N ARG A 60 9.07 -11.72 5.23
CA ARG A 60 10.53 -11.70 5.38
C ARG A 60 11.18 -11.81 3.99
N LEU A 61 12.10 -10.90 3.68
CA LEU A 61 12.89 -10.94 2.46
C LEU A 61 14.12 -11.85 2.66
N PRO A 62 14.78 -12.29 1.56
CA PRO A 62 16.05 -13.01 1.62
C PRO A 62 17.13 -12.25 2.42
N ASP A 63 17.11 -10.91 2.35
CA ASP A 63 18.00 -10.02 3.12
C ASP A 63 17.72 -10.02 4.65
N GLY A 64 16.78 -10.83 5.15
CA GLY A 64 16.40 -10.90 6.56
C GLY A 64 15.44 -9.80 7.04
N ARG A 65 15.23 -8.75 6.25
CA ARG A 65 14.30 -7.65 6.58
C ARG A 65 12.84 -8.10 6.54
N GLN A 66 12.02 -7.54 7.43
CA GLN A 66 10.56 -7.74 7.43
C GLN A 66 9.84 -6.50 6.91
N LEU A 67 9.04 -6.66 5.86
CA LEU A 67 8.31 -5.56 5.21
C LEU A 67 6.81 -5.89 5.14
N LEU A 68 5.97 -4.86 5.18
CA LEU A 68 4.53 -4.96 4.95
C LEU A 68 4.23 -4.87 3.45
N ILE A 69 3.91 -6.01 2.82
CA ILE A 69 3.80 -6.14 1.36
C ILE A 69 2.44 -6.72 1.00
N CYS A 70 1.84 -6.26 -0.10
CA CYS A 70 0.59 -6.84 -0.59
C CYS A 70 0.77 -8.22 -1.24
N THR A 71 -0.25 -9.08 -1.14
CA THR A 71 -0.21 -10.46 -1.68
C THR A 71 0.13 -10.55 -3.17
N ARG A 72 -0.27 -9.56 -3.98
CA ARG A 72 0.13 -9.50 -5.40
C ARG A 72 1.64 -9.40 -5.57
N CYS A 73 2.28 -8.52 -4.80
CA CYS A 73 3.73 -8.34 -4.86
C CYS A 73 4.47 -9.57 -4.31
N ILE A 74 3.96 -10.19 -3.24
CA ILE A 74 4.51 -11.46 -2.72
C ILE A 74 4.49 -12.53 -3.81
N ARG A 75 3.36 -12.70 -4.51
CA ARG A 75 3.24 -13.66 -5.61
C ARG A 75 4.21 -13.35 -6.76
N THR A 76 4.38 -12.08 -7.12
CA THR A 76 5.35 -11.69 -8.15
C THR A 76 6.79 -12.01 -7.73
N LEU A 77 7.15 -11.77 -6.46
CA LEU A 77 8.47 -12.12 -5.94
C LEU A 77 8.71 -13.64 -5.96
N ALA A 78 7.72 -14.42 -5.55
CA ALA A 78 7.80 -15.89 -5.57
C ALA A 78 8.02 -16.42 -7.00
N LYS A 79 7.31 -15.89 -8.00
CA LYS A 79 7.49 -16.27 -9.41
C LYS A 79 8.89 -15.95 -9.94
N LYS A 80 9.39 -14.74 -9.62
CA LYS A 80 10.76 -14.34 -9.97
C LYS A 80 11.80 -15.28 -9.34
N ALA A 81 11.57 -15.70 -8.10
CA ALA A 81 12.45 -16.66 -7.43
C ALA A 81 12.40 -18.06 -8.05
N SER A 82 11.25 -18.50 -8.58
CA SER A 82 11.11 -19.80 -9.26
C SER A 82 11.56 -19.81 -10.72
N GLY A 83 11.96 -18.66 -11.29
CA GLY A 83 12.39 -18.57 -12.69
C GLY A 83 11.26 -18.75 -13.71
N VAL A 84 9.99 -18.58 -13.30
CA VAL A 84 8.77 -18.73 -14.13
C VAL A 84 8.10 -17.39 -14.39
#